data_AF-A0A4S2H1T0-F1
#
_entry.id   AF-A0A4S2H1T0-F1
#
_cell.length_a   1.000
_cell.length_b   1.000
_cell.length_c   1.000
_cell.angle_alpha   90.00
_cell.angle_beta   90.00
_cell.angle_gamma   90.00
#
_symmetry.space_group_name_H-M   'P 1'
#
loop_
_entity.id
_entity.type
_entity.pdbx_description
1 polymer ?
#
loop_
_entity_poly.entity_id
_entity_poly.type
_entity_poly.pdbx_seq_one_letter_code
_entity_poly.pdbx_strand_id
1 'polypeptide(L)' 'MKLTRKEKRIVENELVTVINQHPNGIDTRVLISTVMTTIASLIPNANRHHVSGMLSWVWKKYNYKFLVRTPGYSVIA' A
#
# COMPACT_ATOMS: atom_id res chain seq x y z
N MET A 1 -12.60 9.70 -8.22
CA MET A 1 -13.10 10.50 -7.08
C MET A 1 -11.98 10.65 -6.06
N LYS A 2 -11.80 11.83 -5.45
CA LYS A 2 -10.67 12.11 -4.55
C LYS A 2 -11.01 11.68 -3.13
N LEU A 3 -10.11 10.94 -2.48
CA LEU A 3 -10.25 10.60 -1.06
C LEU A 3 -10.09 11.84 -0.17
N THR A 4 -10.91 11.91 0.88
CA THR A 4 -10.78 12.85 1.99
C THR A 4 -9.50 12.58 2.79
N ARG A 5 -9.12 13.54 3.64
CA ARG A 5 -7.94 13.38 4.52
C ARG A 5 -8.09 12.19 5.47
N LYS A 6 -9.30 11.97 6.02
CA LYS A 6 -9.59 10.86 6.93
C LYS A 6 -9.43 9.51 6.21
N GLU A 7 -10.01 9.38 5.03
CA GLU A 7 -9.91 8.17 4.19
C GLU A 7 -8.45 7.86 3.80
N LYS A 8 -7.67 8.88 3.43
CA LYS A 8 -6.23 8.71 3.16
C LYS A 8 -5.48 8.15 4.37
N ARG A 9 -5.84 8.58 5.58
CA ARG A 9 -5.19 8.09 6.80
C ARG A 9 -5.57 6.65 7.12
N ILE A 10 -6.78 6.22 6.80
CA ILE A 10 -7.20 4.82 6.90
C ILE A 10 -6.37 3.95 5.94
N VAL A 11 -6.22 4.39 4.68
CA VAL A 11 -5.38 3.69 3.68
C VAL A 11 -3.92 3.57 4.15
N GLU A 12 -3.36 4.65 4.70
CA GLU A 12 -1.99 4.66 5.22
C GLU A 12 -1.81 3.70 6.41
N ASN A 13 -2.73 3.73 7.38
CA ASN A 13 -2.66 2.84 8.54
C ASN A 13 -2.78 1.36 8.14
N GLU A 14 -3.65 1.04 7.19
CA GLU A 14 -3.81 -0.33 6.69
C GLU A 14 -2.55 -0.79 5.95
N LEU A 15 -1.96 0.06 5.10
CA LEU A 15 -0.69 -0.21 4.44
C LEU A 15 0.41 -0.54 5.45
N VAL A 16 0.59 0.32 6.45
CA VAL A 16 1.61 0.14 7.50
C VAL A 16 1.37 -1.15 8.28
N THR A 17 0.11 -1.45 8.60
CA THR A 17 -0.27 -2.68 9.31
C THR A 17 0.15 -3.93 8.51
N VAL A 18 -0.19 -4.00 7.23
CA VAL A 18 0.17 -5.14 6.37
C VAL A 18 1.69 -5.23 6.18
N ILE A 19 2.39 -4.10 6.02
CA ILE A 19 3.86 -4.08 5.89
C ILE A 19 4.52 -4.66 7.15
N ASN A 20 4.07 -4.25 8.35
CA ASN A 20 4.66 -4.70 9.61
C ASN A 20 4.42 -6.20 9.87
N GLN A 21 3.39 -6.80 9.27
CA GLN A 21 3.16 -8.26 9.32
C GLN A 21 4.15 -9.04 8.43
N HIS A 22 4.90 -8.38 7.56
CA HIS A 22 5.82 -8.99 6.59
C HIS A 22 7.25 -8.44 6.79
N PRO A 23 7.96 -8.86 7.87
CA PRO A 23 9.28 -8.31 8.20
C PRO A 23 10.35 -8.60 7.12
N ASN A 24 10.16 -9.63 6.29
CA ASN A 24 11.05 -9.96 5.17
C ASN A 24 10.70 -9.23 3.86
N GLY A 25 9.77 -8.27 3.93
CA GLY A 25 9.22 -7.60 2.77
C GLY A 25 8.04 -8.35 2.15
N ILE A 26 7.29 -7.64 1.31
CA ILE A 26 6.10 -8.13 0.62
C ILE A 26 6.10 -7.64 -0.83
N ASP A 27 5.67 -8.51 -1.74
CA ASP A 27 5.42 -8.15 -3.14
C ASP A 27 4.36 -7.03 -3.20
N THR A 28 4.67 -5.93 -3.89
CA THR A 28 3.79 -4.75 -3.92
C THR A 28 2.41 -5.04 -4.51
N ARG A 29 2.26 -6.00 -5.45
CA ARG A 29 0.95 -6.38 -5.99
C ARG A 29 0.12 -7.12 -4.96
N VAL A 30 0.76 -7.99 -4.18
CA VAL A 30 0.11 -8.69 -3.05
C VAL A 30 -0.28 -7.67 -2.00
N LEU A 31 0.63 -6.78 -1.60
CA LEU A 31 0.35 -5.70 -0.64
C LEU A 31 -0.86 -4.86 -1.07
N ILE A 32 -0.87 -4.36 -2.30
CA ILE A 32 -1.99 -3.55 -2.82
C ILE A 32 -3.29 -4.35 -2.79
N SER A 33 -3.27 -5.62 -3.20
CA SER A 33 -4.47 -6.46 -3.25
C SER A 33 -5.02 -6.77 -1.86
N THR A 34 -4.13 -7.08 -0.90
CA THR A 34 -4.49 -7.31 0.51
C THR A 34 -5.13 -6.05 1.10
N VAL A 35 -4.46 -4.90 0.99
CA VAL A 35 -4.99 -3.63 1.50
C VAL A 35 -6.32 -3.27 0.84
N MET A 36 -6.45 -3.47 -0.48
CA MET A 36 -7.70 -3.18 -1.18
C MET A 36 -8.87 -4.02 -0.71
N THR A 37 -8.64 -5.26 -0.28
CA THR A 37 -9.70 -6.11 0.28
C THR A 37 -10.30 -5.46 1.53
N THR A 38 -9.47 -4.96 2.44
CA THR A 38 -9.94 -4.22 3.63
C THR A 38 -10.57 -2.89 3.24
N ILE A 39 -9.88 -2.09 2.43
CA ILE A 39 -10.25 -0.71 2.11
C ILE A 39 -11.54 -0.61 1.32
N ALA A 40 -11.83 -1.57 0.43
CA ALA A 40 -13.07 -1.57 -0.36
C ALA A 40 -14.33 -1.64 0.52
N SER A 41 -14.24 -2.29 1.69
CA SER A 41 -15.36 -2.37 2.64
C SER A 41 -15.57 -1.09 3.45
N LEU A 42 -14.49 -0.35 3.70
CA LEU A 42 -14.49 0.86 4.55
C LEU A 42 -14.73 2.14 3.74
N ILE A 43 -14.29 2.16 2.49
CA ILE A 43 -14.27 3.35 1.64
C ILE A 43 -14.80 2.97 0.25
N PRO A 44 -16.10 3.13 -0.01
CA PRO A 44 -16.73 2.69 -1.26
C PRO A 44 -16.09 3.27 -2.53
N ASN A 45 -15.52 4.47 -2.44
CA ASN A 45 -14.89 5.17 -3.57
C ASN A 45 -13.38 4.91 -3.69
N ALA A 46 -12.81 4.06 -2.84
CA ALA A 46 -11.41 3.70 -2.93
C ALA A 46 -11.15 2.74 -4.09
N ASN A 47 -9.94 2.82 -4.65
CA ASN A 47 -9.52 1.97 -5.76
C ASN A 47 -8.02 1.71 -5.64
N ARG A 48 -7.52 0.78 -6.47
CA ARG A 48 -6.11 0.38 -6.47
C ARG A 48 -5.15 1.55 -6.66
N HIS A 49 -5.51 2.57 -7.46
CA HIS A 49 -4.64 3.73 -7.68
C HIS A 49 -4.45 4.58 -6.42
N HIS A 50 -5.46 4.66 -5.55
CA HIS A 50 -5.31 5.35 -4.27
C HIS A 50 -4.30 4.65 -3.36
N VAL A 51 -4.34 3.32 -3.30
CA VAL A 51 -3.40 2.52 -2.50
C VAL A 51 -2.00 2.56 -3.12
N SER A 52 -1.88 2.34 -4.43
CA SER A 52 -0.60 2.41 -5.14
C SER A 52 0.06 3.79 -5.02
N GLY A 53 -0.71 4.88 -5.12
CA GLY A 53 -0.19 6.24 -4.96
C GLY A 53 0.32 6.51 -3.54
N MET A 54 -0.25 5.85 -2.53
CA MET A 54 0.17 6.00 -1.13
C MET A 54 1.49 5.27 -0.83
N LEU A 55 1.89 4.28 -1.64
CA LEU A 55 3.15 3.55 -1.43
C LEU A 55 4.36 4.49 -1.44
N SER A 56 4.43 5.45 -2.36
CA SER A 56 5.54 6.41 -2.42
C SER A 56 5.64 7.27 -1.16
N TRP A 57 4.49 7.65 -0.58
CA TRP A 57 4.43 8.39 0.67
C TRP A 57 4.92 7.53 1.85
N VAL A 58 4.38 6.32 1.98
CA VAL A 58 4.75 5.39 3.06
C VAL A 58 6.23 5.04 3.02
N TRP A 59 6.77 4.78 1.82
CA TRP A 59 8.20 4.55 1.60
C TRP A 59 9.05 5.68 2.18
N LYS A 60 8.76 6.92 1.76
CA LYS A 60 9.52 8.11 2.18
C LYS A 60 9.34 8.43 3.66
N LYS A 61 8.13 8.25 4.19
CA LYS A 61 7.78 8.69 5.55
C LYS A 61 8.31 7.74 6.61
N TYR A 62 8.29 6.44 6.34
CA TYR A 62 8.60 5.40 7.33
C TYR A 62 9.90 4.64 7.02
N ASN A 63 10.57 4.94 5.90
CA ASN A 63 11.82 4.30 5.48
C ASN A 63 11.72 2.77 5.33
N TYR A 64 10.53 2.27 4.94
CA TYR A 64 10.32 0.85 4.64
C TYR A 64 11.06 0.44 3.38
N LYS A 65 11.43 -0.84 3.27
CA LYS A 65 11.96 -1.43 2.03
C LYS A 65 10.85 -2.21 1.33
N PHE A 66 10.66 -1.98 0.05
CA PHE A 66 9.64 -2.67 -0.75
C PHE A 66 10.29 -3.63 -1.73
N LEU A 67 9.71 -4.82 -1.87
CA LEU A 67 10.07 -5.74 -2.95
C LEU A 67 9.29 -5.32 -4.19
N VAL A 68 9.93 -4.53 -5.05
CA VAL A 68 9.30 -4.06 -6.29
C VAL A 68 9.58 -5.08 -7.39
N ARG A 69 8.52 -5.72 -7.90
CA ARG A 69 8.61 -6.49 -9.15
C ARG A 69 8.46 -5.57 -10.34
N THR A 70 9.56 -5.29 -11.03
CA THR A 70 9.55 -4.76 -12.39
C THR A 70 9.25 -5.89 -13.38
N PRO A 71 8.75 -5.60 -14.60
CA PRO A 71 8.60 -6.62 -15.63
C PRO A 71 9.99 -7.20 -15.97
N GLY A 72 10.30 -8.39 -15.46
CA GLY A 72 11.54 -9.13 -15.75
C GLY A 72 12.39 -9.53 -14.55
N TYR A 73 12.29 -8.88 -13.38
CA TYR A 73 13.05 -9.25 -12.17
C TYR A 73 12.49 -8.57 -10.91
N SER A 74 12.82 -9.10 -9.72
CA SER A 74 12.46 -8.50 -8.43
C SER A 74 13.63 -7.65 -7.95
N VAL A 75 13.44 -6.33 -7.78
CA VAL A 75 14.46 -5.42 -7.24
C VAL A 75 14.16 -5.19 -5.76
N ILE A 76 15.16 -5.43 -4.91
CA ILE A 76 15.13 -4.99 -3.51
C ILE A 76 15.59 -3.52 -3.51
N ALA A 77 14.69 -2.60 -3.17
CA ALA A 77 14.98 -1.17 -3.02
C ALA A 77 14.85 -0.75 -1.55
#